data_AF-A0A535KFC6-F1
#
_entry.id   AF-A0A535KFC6-F1
#
_cell.length_a   1.000
_cell.length_b   1.000
_cell.length_c   1.000
_cell.angle_alpha   90.00
_cell.angle_beta   90.00
_cell.angle_gamma   90.00
#
_symmetry.space_group_name_H-M   'P 1'
#
loop_
_entity.id
_entity.type
_entity.pdbx_description
1 polymer ?
#
loop_
_entity_poly.entity_id
_entity_poly.type
_entity_poly.pdbx_seq_one_letter_code
_entity_poly.pdbx_strand_id
1 'polypeptide(L)'
;MKRVFLAAALAAGILVASPTSAGAWATYCDWDPLVLIVTPAGHIVVVYDSVWTTSPLNLGIPLESYTVARGYDAAGHPVTVVDMTITTPTGLLFRYSTTDEVTTGLLGSGTVLARQNGTSGTPVHLKFTLSQL
;
A
#
# COMPACT_ATOMS: atom_id res chain seq x y z
N MET A 1 -6.06 -55.02 11.30
CA MET A 1 -4.89 -54.27 11.78
C MET A 1 -4.16 -53.49 10.67
N LYS A 2 -3.68 -54.13 9.59
CA LYS A 2 -2.93 -53.44 8.50
C LYS A 2 -3.63 -52.22 7.87
N ARG A 3 -4.95 -52.29 7.67
CA ARG A 3 -5.75 -51.20 7.08
C ARG A 3 -5.90 -49.97 7.98
N VAL A 4 -5.91 -50.19 9.30
CA VAL A 4 -6.04 -49.10 10.30
C VAL A 4 -4.72 -48.33 10.40
N PHE A 5 -3.59 -49.02 10.33
CA PHE A 5 -2.27 -48.38 10.27
C PHE A 5 -2.06 -47.54 9.01
N LEU A 6 -2.51 -48.04 7.85
CA LEU A 6 -2.45 -47.29 6.60
C LEU A 6 -3.31 -46.03 6.64
N ALA A 7 -4.54 -46.11 7.18
CA ALA A 7 -5.40 -44.95 7.32
C ALA A 7 -4.82 -43.90 8.28
N ALA A 8 -4.23 -44.34 9.39
CA ALA A 8 -3.59 -43.45 10.36
C ALA A 8 -2.34 -42.77 9.77
N ALA A 9 -1.51 -43.49 9.00
CA ALA A 9 -0.35 -42.94 8.34
C ALA A 9 -0.73 -41.92 7.24
N LEU A 10 -1.81 -42.20 6.50
CA LEU A 10 -2.31 -41.28 5.48
C LEU A 10 -2.89 -40.00 6.11
N ALA A 11 -3.67 -40.14 7.18
CA ALA A 11 -4.24 -38.99 7.89
C ALA A 11 -3.15 -38.13 8.54
N ALA A 12 -2.14 -38.74 9.17
CA ALA A 12 -0.99 -38.04 9.71
C ALA A 12 -0.17 -37.36 8.59
N GLY A 13 0.00 -38.01 7.45
CA GLY A 13 0.63 -37.41 6.26
C GLY A 13 -0.12 -36.18 5.76
N ILE A 14 -1.46 -36.22 5.73
CA ILE A 14 -2.29 -35.08 5.32
C ILE A 14 -2.24 -33.94 6.34
N LEU A 15 -2.19 -34.25 7.65
CA LEU A 15 -2.07 -33.24 8.71
C LEU A 15 -0.68 -32.58 8.78
N VAL A 16 0.38 -33.28 8.37
CA VAL A 16 1.75 -32.74 8.34
C VAL A 16 2.03 -32.03 7.00
N ALA A 17 1.44 -32.49 5.90
CA ALA A 17 1.55 -31.87 4.59
C ALA A 17 0.46 -30.83 4.31
N SER A 18 -0.53 -30.69 5.18
CA SER A 18 -1.50 -29.60 5.08
C SER A 18 -0.72 -28.30 5.22
N PRO A 19 -0.77 -27.39 4.23
CA PRO A 19 -0.11 -26.10 4.36
C PRO A 19 -0.64 -25.46 5.64
N THR A 20 0.25 -25.28 6.62
CA THR A 20 -0.01 -24.37 7.75
C THR A 20 -0.49 -23.08 7.12
N SER A 21 -1.68 -22.62 7.51
CA SER A 21 -2.36 -21.44 6.96
C SER A 21 -1.34 -20.44 6.43
N ALA A 22 -1.14 -20.42 5.12
CA ALA A 22 -0.42 -19.33 4.50
C ALA A 22 -1.28 -18.12 4.82
N GLY A 23 -0.82 -17.30 5.76
CA GLY A 23 -1.48 -16.06 6.10
C GLY A 23 -1.37 -15.15 4.90
N ALA A 24 -2.28 -15.30 3.94
CA ALA A 24 -2.54 -14.33 2.89
C ALA A 24 -3.28 -13.16 3.55
N TRP A 25 -2.60 -12.49 4.47
CA TRP A 25 -3.12 -11.29 5.11
C TRP A 25 -1.95 -10.33 5.36
N ALA A 26 -1.24 -9.96 4.30
CA ALA A 26 -0.46 -8.70 4.21
C ALA A 26 0.01 -8.36 2.78
N THR A 27 -0.24 -9.22 1.79
CA THR A 27 0.61 -9.28 0.57
C THR A 27 0.02 -8.71 -0.71
N TYR A 28 -1.16 -8.07 -0.69
CA TYR A 28 -1.76 -7.56 -1.93
C TYR A 28 -1.99 -6.04 -1.87
N CYS A 29 -1.61 -5.40 -2.99
CA CYS A 29 -1.97 -4.03 -3.29
C CYS A 29 -3.36 -4.05 -3.92
N ASP A 30 -4.29 -3.31 -3.34
CA ASP A 30 -5.67 -3.25 -3.84
C ASP A 30 -5.85 -2.14 -4.88
N TRP A 31 -5.07 -1.07 -4.77
CA TRP A 31 -5.18 0.11 -5.61
C TRP A 31 -3.81 0.68 -5.88
N ASP A 32 -3.54 1.01 -7.15
CA ASP A 32 -2.29 1.63 -7.57
C ASP A 32 -2.46 2.64 -8.73
N PRO A 33 -3.24 3.72 -8.53
CA PRO A 33 -3.41 4.72 -9.57
C PRO A 33 -2.14 5.53 -9.82
N LEU A 34 -1.99 5.96 -11.07
CA LEU A 34 -0.97 6.89 -11.49
C LEU A 34 -1.39 8.32 -11.09
N VAL A 35 -0.55 8.99 -10.32
CA VAL A 35 -0.75 10.38 -9.89
C VAL A 35 0.24 11.30 -10.59
N LEU A 36 -0.29 12.33 -11.26
CA LEU A 36 0.51 13.36 -11.92
C LEU A 36 0.68 14.56 -10.99
N ILE A 37 1.89 14.74 -10.47
CA ILE A 37 2.23 15.86 -9.60
C ILE A 37 2.78 17.01 -10.46
N VAL A 38 2.10 18.16 -10.43
CA VAL A 38 2.61 19.38 -11.05
C VAL A 38 3.45 20.13 -10.01
N THR A 39 4.76 20.22 -10.25
CA THR A 39 5.68 20.94 -9.36
C THR A 39 5.45 22.47 -9.44
N PRO A 40 5.89 23.25 -8.42
CA PRO A 40 5.85 24.71 -8.49
C PRO A 40 6.63 25.34 -9.66
N ALA A 41 7.53 24.58 -10.30
CA ALA A 41 8.24 25.01 -11.50
C ALA A 41 7.51 24.65 -12.81
N GLY A 42 6.36 23.97 -12.74
CA GLY A 42 5.58 23.55 -13.90
C GLY A 42 5.98 22.21 -14.51
N HIS A 43 6.97 21.50 -13.95
CA HIS A 43 7.30 20.13 -14.37
C HIS A 43 6.27 19.14 -13.84
N ILE A 44 5.92 18.14 -14.66
CA ILE A 44 5.06 17.02 -14.28
C ILE A 44 5.94 15.86 -13.83
N VAL A 45 5.72 15.38 -12.62
CA VAL A 45 6.36 14.18 -12.06
C VAL A 45 5.29 13.11 -11.88
N VAL A 46 5.57 11.91 -12.37
CA VAL A 46 4.70 10.76 -12.23
C VAL A 46 5.06 10.02 -10.95
N VAL A 47 4.06 9.75 -10.11
CA VAL A 47 4.17 8.83 -8.97
C VAL A 47 2.98 7.87 -8.98
N TYR A 48 3.07 6.81 -8.20
CA TYR A 48 1.98 5.88 -7.96
C TYR A 48 1.61 5.98 -6.49
N ASP A 49 0.33 6.16 -6.20
CA ASP A 49 -0.18 5.90 -4.86
C ASP A 49 -0.59 4.44 -4.78
N SER A 50 -0.24 3.75 -3.70
CA SER A 50 -0.57 2.35 -3.51
C SER A 50 -1.25 2.15 -2.16
N VAL A 51 -2.42 1.50 -2.15
CA VAL A 51 -3.11 1.11 -0.91
C VAL A 51 -3.05 -0.40 -0.75
N TRP A 52 -2.40 -0.84 0.32
CA TRP A 52 -2.24 -2.24 0.69
C TRP A 52 -3.17 -2.55 1.86
N THR A 53 -4.01 -3.58 1.70
CA THR A 53 -4.83 -4.09 2.78
C THR A 53 -5.10 -5.56 2.56
N THR A 54 -5.59 -6.21 3.61
CA THR A 54 -5.87 -7.64 3.66
C THR A 54 -7.35 -7.90 3.90
N SER A 55 -8.12 -6.82 3.94
CA SER A 55 -9.52 -6.83 4.27
C SER A 55 -10.32 -7.13 3.01
N PRO A 56 -11.14 -8.19 2.99
CA PRO A 56 -12.09 -8.42 1.90
C PRO A 56 -13.23 -7.38 1.90
N LEU A 57 -13.26 -6.47 2.89
CA LEU A 57 -14.25 -5.40 3.00
C LEU A 57 -13.84 -4.13 2.25
N ASN A 58 -12.71 -4.14 1.53
CA ASN A 58 -12.28 -3.04 0.67
C ASN A 58 -13.14 -2.99 -0.61
N LEU A 59 -14.32 -2.39 -0.50
CA LEU A 59 -15.31 -2.30 -1.59
C LEU A 59 -15.30 -0.95 -2.31
N GLY A 60 -14.41 -0.04 -1.90
CA GLY A 60 -14.36 1.33 -2.38
C GLY A 60 -13.08 1.65 -3.16
N ILE A 61 -13.13 2.75 -3.90
CA ILE A 61 -11.95 3.32 -4.57
C ILE A 61 -11.36 4.36 -3.60
N PRO A 62 -10.07 4.25 -3.22
CA PRO A 62 -9.35 5.30 -2.51
C PRO A 62 -9.47 6.63 -3.25
N LEU A 63 -9.56 7.71 -2.48
CA LEU A 63 -9.57 9.06 -3.01
C LEU A 63 -8.26 9.75 -2.63
N GLU A 64 -7.50 10.16 -3.63
CA GLU A 64 -6.28 10.93 -3.43
C GLU A 64 -6.48 12.44 -3.66
N SER A 65 -5.70 13.22 -2.92
CA SER A 65 -5.49 14.64 -3.17
C SER A 65 -4.08 15.03 -2.74
N TYR A 66 -3.53 16.11 -3.27
CA TYR A 66 -2.20 16.54 -2.86
C TYR A 66 -2.06 18.05 -2.88
N THR A 67 -1.11 18.54 -2.08
CA THR A 67 -0.60 19.91 -2.18
C THR A 67 0.90 19.88 -2.43
N VAL A 68 1.39 20.91 -3.11
CA VAL A 68 2.82 21.07 -3.41
C VAL A 68 3.32 22.42 -2.91
N ALA A 69 4.55 22.43 -2.43
CA ALA A 69 5.28 23.64 -2.06
C ALA A 69 6.74 23.54 -2.52
N ARG A 70 7.38 24.71 -2.69
CA ARG A 70 8.83 24.76 -2.86
C ARG A 70 9.50 24.59 -1.50
N GLY A 71 10.53 23.75 -1.43
CA GLY A 71 11.37 23.59 -0.26
C GLY A 71 12.84 23.48 -0.64
N TYR A 72 13.68 23.18 0.35
CA TYR A 72 15.10 22.92 0.18
C TYR A 72 15.47 21.65 0.94
N ASP A 73 16.35 20.83 0.37
CA ASP A 73 16.93 19.68 1.07
C ASP A 73 17.95 20.11 2.12
N ALA A 74 18.51 19.15 2.86
CA ALA A 74 19.50 19.42 3.90
C ALA A 74 20.82 20.03 3.35
N ALA A 75 21.10 19.87 2.04
CA ALA A 75 22.25 20.44 1.36
C ALA A 75 21.94 21.81 0.73
N GLY A 76 20.71 22.31 0.85
CA GLY A 76 20.26 23.59 0.29
C GLY A 76 19.85 23.52 -1.18
N HIS A 77 19.70 22.35 -1.78
CA HIS A 77 19.18 22.23 -3.14
C HIS A 77 17.66 22.39 -3.15
N PRO A 78 17.09 23.06 -4.17
CA PRO A 78 15.65 23.21 -4.27
C PRO A 78 14.96 21.85 -4.50
N VAL A 79 13.86 21.63 -3.78
CA VAL A 79 13.01 20.44 -3.92
C VAL A 79 11.54 20.84 -3.96
N THR A 80 10.70 19.94 -4.46
CA THR A 80 9.25 20.04 -4.30
C THR A 80 8.83 19.23 -3.09
N VAL A 81 8.24 19.88 -2.10
CA VAL A 81 7.62 19.22 -0.94
C VAL A 81 6.19 18.88 -1.32
N VAL A 82 5.80 17.63 -1.15
CA VAL A 82 4.46 17.12 -1.44
C VAL A 82 3.83 16.63 -0.14
N ASP A 83 2.58 17.03 0.09
CA ASP A 83 1.71 16.47 1.13
C ASP A 83 0.53 15.83 0.41
N MET A 84 0.57 14.51 0.28
CA MET A 84 -0.48 13.71 -0.34
C MET A 84 -1.40 13.16 0.73
N THR A 85 -2.70 13.29 0.52
CA THR A 85 -3.75 12.76 1.39
C THR A 85 -4.48 11.65 0.65
N ILE A 86 -4.45 10.44 1.21
CA ILE A 86 -5.18 9.27 0.69
C ILE A 86 -6.30 8.95 1.66
N THR A 87 -7.52 8.79 1.15
CA THR A 87 -8.68 8.36 1.93
C THR A 87 -9.25 7.08 1.37
N THR A 88 -8.96 5.96 2.03
CA THR A 88 -9.52 4.66 1.69
C THR A 88 -10.92 4.50 2.30
N PRO A 89 -11.99 4.25 1.53
CA PRO A 89 -13.34 4.10 2.06
C PRO A 89 -13.48 2.97 3.07
N THR A 90 -14.39 3.10 4.04
CA THR A 90 -14.71 2.00 4.96
C THR A 90 -15.43 0.87 4.22
N GLY A 91 -15.36 -0.33 4.77
CA GLY A 91 -16.29 -1.39 4.40
C GLY A 91 -17.71 -1.06 4.83
N LEU A 92 -18.68 -1.88 4.43
CA LEU A 92 -20.11 -1.65 4.65
C LEU A 92 -20.46 -1.26 6.10
N LEU A 93 -19.78 -1.85 7.09
CA LEU A 93 -19.99 -1.57 8.52
C LEU A 93 -18.70 -1.52 9.36
N PHE A 94 -17.53 -1.76 8.77
CA PHE A 94 -16.29 -1.93 9.52
C PHE A 94 -15.15 -1.16 8.90
N ARG A 95 -14.30 -0.63 9.79
CA ARG A 95 -12.98 -0.13 9.42
C ARG A 95 -11.96 -1.26 9.42
N TYR A 96 -10.96 -1.13 8.59
CA TYR A 96 -9.85 -2.08 8.48
C TYR A 96 -8.52 -1.33 8.36
N SER A 97 -7.42 -2.00 8.70
CA SER A 97 -6.08 -1.44 8.58
C SER A 97 -5.66 -1.34 7.12
N THR A 98 -4.96 -0.26 6.79
CA THR A 98 -4.34 -0.06 5.48
C THR A 98 -2.87 0.28 5.66
N THR A 99 -2.07 0.03 4.64
CA THR A 99 -0.74 0.61 4.47
C THR A 99 -0.76 1.38 3.17
N ASP A 100 -0.58 2.69 3.26
CA ASP A 100 -0.66 3.59 2.13
C ASP A 100 0.76 4.00 1.76
N GLU A 101 1.08 4.02 0.48
CA GLU A 101 2.43 4.19 -0.03
C GLU A 101 2.43 5.09 -1.25
N VAL A 102 3.50 5.88 -1.43
CA VAL A 102 3.75 6.62 -2.67
C VAL A 102 5.09 6.15 -3.21
N THR A 103 5.12 5.76 -4.48
CA THR A 103 6.31 5.23 -5.14
C THR A 103 6.53 5.84 -6.51
N THR A 104 7.74 5.68 -7.05
CA THR A 104 8.07 6.10 -8.42
C THR A 104 7.71 5.05 -9.49
N GLY A 105 7.22 3.87 -9.10
CA GLY A 105 6.91 2.78 -10.02
C GLY A 105 5.67 1.98 -9.60
N LEU A 106 5.01 1.37 -10.60
CA LEU A 106 3.77 0.62 -10.43
C LEU A 106 3.87 -0.49 -9.37
N LEU A 107 2.82 -0.68 -8.57
CA LEU A 107 2.61 -1.70 -7.54
C LEU A 107 3.69 -1.69 -6.45
N GLY A 108 4.07 -0.49 -5.99
CA GLY A 108 5.12 -0.31 -4.98
C GLY A 108 6.53 -0.62 -5.50
N SER A 109 6.72 -0.60 -6.82
CA SER A 109 8.05 -0.78 -7.41
C SER A 109 8.81 0.55 -7.50
N GLY A 110 10.09 0.50 -7.89
CA GLY A 110 10.94 1.68 -7.91
C GLY A 110 11.31 2.14 -6.49
N THR A 111 11.29 3.45 -6.26
CA THR A 111 11.67 4.06 -4.98
C THR A 111 10.44 4.40 -4.18
N VAL A 112 10.40 3.96 -2.93
CA VAL A 112 9.39 4.37 -1.96
C VAL A 112 9.66 5.81 -1.51
N LEU A 113 8.74 6.72 -1.81
CA LEU A 113 8.84 8.14 -1.46
C LEU A 113 8.26 8.41 -0.08
N ALA A 114 7.14 7.78 0.24
CA ALA A 114 6.51 7.80 1.56
C ALA A 114 5.72 6.51 1.78
N ARG A 115 5.61 6.07 3.03
CA ARG A 115 4.76 4.96 3.45
C ARG A 115 4.22 5.23 4.84
N GLN A 116 2.94 4.95 5.05
CA GLN A 116 2.30 5.11 6.35
C GLN A 116 1.18 4.10 6.57
N ASN A 117 1.08 3.59 7.80
CA ASN A 117 -0.04 2.75 8.20
C ASN A 117 -1.25 3.62 8.55
N GLY A 118 -2.42 3.17 8.12
CA GLY A 118 -3.68 3.87 8.26
C GLY A 118 -4.83 2.97 8.71
N THR A 119 -6.01 3.56 8.70
CA THR A 119 -7.27 2.87 8.92
C THR A 119 -8.29 3.42 7.94
N SER A 120 -9.01 2.54 7.26
CA SER A 120 -10.05 2.93 6.31
C SER A 120 -11.06 3.90 6.95
N GLY A 121 -11.54 4.87 6.18
CA GLY A 121 -12.41 5.95 6.63
C GLY A 121 -11.70 7.06 7.39
N THR A 122 -10.36 7.01 7.47
CA THR A 122 -9.53 8.07 8.04
C THR A 122 -8.51 8.51 6.99
N PRO A 123 -8.35 9.82 6.73
CA PRO A 123 -7.32 10.30 5.82
C PRO A 123 -5.92 9.99 6.33
N VAL A 124 -5.04 9.53 5.44
CA VAL A 124 -3.62 9.29 5.69
C VAL A 124 -2.81 10.34 4.94
N HIS A 125 -1.88 10.99 5.64
CA HIS A 125 -1.02 12.04 5.09
C HIS A 125 0.38 11.50 4.82
N LEU A 126 0.79 11.50 3.56
CA LEU A 126 2.08 11.03 3.07
C LEU A 126 2.90 12.24 2.62
N LYS A 127 3.92 12.59 3.41
CA LYS A 127 4.83 13.70 3.11
C LYS A 127 6.12 13.20 2.51
N PHE A 128 6.47 13.73 1.36
CA PHE A 128 7.72 13.38 0.66
C PHE A 128 8.26 14.56 -0.14
N THR A 129 9.49 14.41 -0.61
CA THR A 129 10.16 15.41 -1.45
C THR A 129 10.48 14.82 -2.81
N LEU A 130 10.28 15.61 -3.85
CA LEU A 130 10.73 15.32 -5.21
C LEU A 130 11.90 16.24 -5.54
N SER A 131 13.01 15.65 -5.96
CA SER A 131 14.13 16.40 -6.54
C SER A 131 13.65 17.11 -7.82
N GLN A 132 14.04 18.38 -8.00
CA GLN A 132 13.81 19.04 -9.29
C GLN A 132 14.69 18.36 -10.34
N LEU A 133 14.07 17.66 -11.30
CA LEU A 133 14.68 17.31 -12.57
C LEU A 133 14.67 18.52 -13.50
#